data_AF-A0A920K5U1-F1
#
_entry.id   AF-A0A920K5U1-F1
#
_cell.length_a   1.000
_cell.length_b   1.000
_cell.length_c   1.000
_cell.angle_alpha   90.00
_cell.angle_beta   90.00
_cell.angle_gamma   90.00
#
_symmetry.space_group_name_H-M   'P 1'
#
loop_
_entity.id
_entity.type
_entity.pdbx_description
1 polymer ?
#
loop_
_entity_poly.entity_id
_entity_poly.type
_entity_poly.pdbx_seq_one_letter_code
_entity_poly.pdbx_strand_id
1 'polypeptide(L)' 'MGKNPNSTHRGTDVTIIATGHMVWEALEASKVLDAQGISAEVINFHTIKPLDGLLF' A
#
# COMPACT_ATOMS: atom_id res chain seq x y z
N MET A 1 -15.31 -1.83 6.69
CA MET A 1 -15.03 -1.39 8.08
C MET A 1 -14.17 -2.42 8.81
N GLY A 2 -13.00 -2.75 8.25
CA GLY A 2 -12.01 -3.64 8.88
C GLY A 2 -10.64 -2.95 8.84
N LYS A 3 -9.90 -2.99 9.94
CA LYS A 3 -8.54 -2.45 10.02
C LYS A 3 -7.55 -3.56 9.64
N ASN A 4 -6.64 -3.28 8.72
CA ASN A 4 -5.45 -4.09 8.50
C ASN A 4 -4.39 -3.66 9.52
N PRO A 5 -3.81 -4.56 10.33
CA PRO A 5 -2.90 -4.22 11.42
C PRO A 5 -1.57 -3.58 10.98
N ASN A 6 -1.28 -3.47 9.67
CA ASN A 6 0.01 -3.04 9.16
C ASN A 6 0.05 -1.59 8.62
N SER A 7 -1.01 -0.79 8.76
CA SER A 7 -1.01 0.58 8.24
C SER A 7 -1.14 1.65 9.33
N THR A 8 -0.06 2.41 9.50
CA THR A 8 0.03 3.54 10.44
C THR A 8 -0.56 4.83 9.85
N HIS A 9 -0.90 4.85 8.56
CA HIS A 9 -1.59 5.95 7.88
C HIS A 9 -2.71 5.39 6.99
N ARG A 10 -3.97 5.64 7.37
CA ARG A 10 -5.12 5.33 6.52
C ARG A 10 -5.20 6.37 5.42
N GLY A 11 -4.75 6.00 4.22
CA GLY A 11 -5.12 6.70 3.00
C GLY A 11 -6.63 6.60 2.85
N THR A 12 -7.33 7.73 2.83
CA THR A 12 -8.80 7.75 2.67
C THR A 12 -9.21 7.59 1.21
N ASP A 13 -8.31 7.87 0.28
CA ASP A 13 -8.65 8.09 -1.12
C ASP A 13 -8.10 6.99 -2.02
N VAL A 14 -6.88 6.50 -1.73
CA VAL A 14 -6.21 5.45 -2.53
C VAL A 14 -5.31 4.57 -1.66
N THR A 15 -5.24 3.28 -1.99
CA THR A 15 -4.25 2.33 -1.45
C THR A 15 -3.36 1.81 -2.57
N ILE A 16 -2.04 1.95 -2.41
CA ILE A 16 -1.00 1.48 -3.31
C ILE A 16 -0.35 0.25 -2.68
N ILE A 17 -0.42 -0.89 -3.37
CA ILE A 17 0.24 -2.13 -2.93
C ILE A 17 1.45 -2.35 -3.84
N ALA A 18 2.63 -2.47 -3.25
CA ALA A 18 3.88 -2.66 -3.99
C ALA A 18 4.78 -3.70 -3.31
N THR A 19 5.73 -4.24 -4.07
CA THR A 19 6.66 -5.28 -3.63
C THR A 19 8.02 -5.07 -4.27
N GLY A 20 9.10 -5.40 -3.54
CA GLY A 20 10.47 -5.22 -4.01
C GLY A 20 10.81 -3.75 -4.30
N HIS A 21 11.49 -3.50 -5.43
CA HIS A 21 11.93 -2.16 -5.81
C HIS A 21 10.78 -1.16 -5.92
N MET A 22 9.63 -1.61 -6.47
CA MET A 22 8.42 -0.80 -6.71
C MET A 22 7.86 -0.11 -5.47
N VAL A 23 8.25 -0.54 -4.26
CA VAL A 23 7.86 0.12 -3.01
C VAL A 23 8.43 1.53 -2.94
N TRP A 24 9.64 1.76 -3.48
CA TRP A 24 10.23 3.08 -3.51
C TRP A 24 9.43 4.04 -4.38
N GLU A 25 9.10 3.61 -5.61
CA GLU A 25 8.28 4.40 -6.53
C GLU A 25 6.87 4.65 -5.97
N ALA A 26 6.30 3.66 -5.25
CA ALA A 26 5.01 3.83 -4.57
C ALA A 26 5.06 4.88 -3.45
N LEU A 27 6.15 4.94 -2.70
CA LEU A 27 6.36 5.97 -1.68
C LEU A 27 6.54 7.36 -2.29
N GLU A 28 7.30 7.48 -3.38
CA GLU A 28 7.43 8.75 -4.10
C GLU A 28 6.09 9.21 -4.69
N ALA A 29 5.31 8.29 -5.27
CA ALA A 29 3.97 8.59 -5.75
C ALA A 29 3.02 9.04 -4.62
N SER A 30 3.09 8.42 -3.44
CA SER A 30 2.31 8.84 -2.27
C SER A 30 2.63 10.27 -1.84
N LYS A 31 3.90 10.69 -1.88
CA LYS A 31 4.28 12.09 -1.61
C LYS A 31 3.71 13.08 -2.63
N VAL A 32 3.73 12.70 -3.91
CA VAL A 32 3.15 13.52 -4.99
C VAL A 32 1.63 13.64 -4.85
N LEU A 33 0.96 12.57 -4.40
CA LEU A 33 -0.48 12.57 -4.13
C LEU A 33 -0.82 13.41 -2.89
N ASP A 34 -0.01 13.33 -1.83
CA ASP A 34 -0.19 14.14 -0.61
C ASP A 34 -0.09 15.64 -0.92
N ALA A 35 0.84 16.04 -1.80
CA ALA A 35 0.96 17.42 -2.29
C ALA A 35 -0.28 17.89 -3.10
N GLN A 36 -1.07 16.97 -3.64
CA GLN A 36 -2.34 17.25 -4.33
C GLN A 36 -3.54 17.16 -3.37
N GLY A 37 -3.31 16.94 -2.08
CA GLY A 37 -4.35 16.75 -1.07
C GLY A 37 -5.01 15.37 -1.13
N ILE A 38 -4.40 14.40 -1.82
CA ILE A 38 -4.90 13.02 -1.93
C ILE A 38 -4.15 12.15 -0.93
N SER A 39 -4.90 11.56 0.01
CA SER A 39 -4.35 10.69 1.04
C SER A 39 -4.15 9.27 0.49
N ALA A 40 -2.89 8.92 0.22
CA ALA A 40 -2.49 7.62 -0.33
C ALA A 40 -1.79 6.73 0.71
N GLU A 41 -2.31 5.53 0.94
CA GLU A 41 -1.72 4.49 1.79
C GLU A 41 -0.79 3.61 0.96
N VAL A 42 0.46 3.41 1.38
CA VAL A 42 1.38 2.47 0.72
C VAL A 42 1.55 1.22 1.59
N ILE A 43 1.17 0.07 1.04
CA ILE A 43 1.32 -1.24 1.69
C ILE A 43 2.47 -1.99 1.01
N ASN A 44 3.52 -2.26 1.80
CA ASN A 44 4.64 -3.08 1.34
C ASN A 44 4.31 -4.58 1.52
N PHE A 45 4.07 -5.25 0.40
CA PHE A 45 3.72 -6.66 0.35
C PHE A 45 4.97 -7.52 0.09
N HIS A 46 5.57 -8.02 1.17
CA HIS A 46 6.87 -8.72 1.14
C HIS A 46 6.81 -10.14 0.54
N THR A 47 5.62 -10.70 0.28
CA THR A 47 5.47 -12.07 -0.22
C THR A 47 4.33 -12.15 -1.22
N ILE A 48 4.62 -12.28 -2.53
CA ILE A 48 3.59 -12.37 -3.59
C ILE A 48 2.85 -13.73 -3.56
N LYS A 49 3.39 -14.76 -2.88
CA LYS A 49 2.80 -16.10 -2.85
C LYS A 49 2.53 -16.61 -1.43
N PRO A 50 1.33 -17.19 -1.17
CA PRO A 50 0.15 -17.16 -2.03
C PRO A 50 -0.61 -15.85 -1.79
N LEU A 51 -0.91 -15.15 -2.88
CA LEU A 51 -1.69 -13.91 -2.83
C LEU A 51 -3.16 -14.18 -2.47
N ASP A 52 -3.61 -15.40 -2.77
CA ASP A 52 -4.93 -15.91 -2.46
C ASP A 52 -4.81 -16.94 -1.33
N GLY A 53 -5.76 -16.99 -0.40
CA GLY A 53 -5.83 -18.00 0.66
C GLY A 53 -5.99 -19.46 0.18
N LEU A 54 -5.66 -19.76 -1.08
CA LEU A 54 -5.59 -21.10 -1.64
C LEU A 54 -4.19 -21.69 -1.41
N LEU A 55 -3.91 -21.95 -0.14
CA LEU A 55 -2.88 -22.89 0.30
C LEU A 55 -3.63 -24.18 0.69
N PHE A 56 -3.80 -25.08 -0.28
CA PHE A 56 -4.00 -26.50 0.00
C PHE A 56 -2.62 -27.17 0.06
#